data_AF-K2CIH8-F1
#
_entry.id   AF-K2CIH8-F1
#
_cell.length_a   1.000
_cell.length_b   1.000
_cell.length_c   1.000
_cell.angle_alpha   90.00
_cell.angle_beta   90.00
_cell.angle_gamma   90.00
#
_symmetry.space_group_name_H-M   'P 1'
#
loop_
_entity.id
_entity.type
_entity.pdbx_description
1 polymer ?
#
loop_
_entity_poly.entity_id
_entity_poly.type
_entity_poly.pdbx_seq_one_letter_code
_entity_poly.pdbx_strand_id
1 'polypeptide(L)'
;MKTWQKLRKNPDLWDRYFIREKVITAIRTFFGNQGFHEVETPLLTGSLPPESYVDVFETTLLDRHRKPTRAFLPTSPEPFLKKLLVAGIGNCFSITKSFRNTESQSKTHNPEFTILEWYRVGATYTDIMKDCEELLLFINTYLLRSKAAKGVIDTKTLMYQGKKVSLSSPWERMTITQAFKKYAKLNLEFALTEEKLLPIAKEKGYAIGKNDNWEEVFLQIFLNEVEPHLGRGKPTIVYDYPVILAALSKKKKSDPRLAERFEFYIEGLELGDAYSEL
;
A
#
# COMPACT_ATOMS: atom_id res chain seq x y z
N MET A 1 -15.92 19.96 -18.36
CA MET A 1 -14.68 20.70 -18.70
C MET A 1 -13.50 19.75 -18.55
N LYS A 2 -12.73 19.52 -19.62
CA LYS A 2 -11.55 18.62 -19.62
C LYS A 2 -10.50 19.12 -18.63
N THR A 3 -9.70 18.23 -18.02
CA THR A 3 -8.70 18.58 -16.98
C THR A 3 -7.78 19.72 -17.42
N TRP A 4 -7.24 19.66 -18.64
CA TRP A 4 -6.35 20.70 -19.17
C TRP A 4 -7.02 22.09 -19.26
N GLN A 5 -8.33 22.14 -19.54
CA GLN A 5 -9.07 23.41 -19.60
C GLN A 5 -9.25 24.02 -18.20
N LYS A 6 -9.40 23.17 -17.16
CA LYS A 6 -9.46 23.63 -15.76
C LYS A 6 -8.13 24.23 -15.34
N LEU A 7 -7.02 23.55 -15.65
CA LEU A 7 -5.67 24.04 -15.35
C LEU A 7 -5.37 25.36 -16.06
N ARG A 8 -5.72 25.48 -17.35
CA ARG A 8 -5.52 26.71 -18.11
C ARG A 8 -6.25 27.90 -17.52
N LYS A 9 -7.46 27.70 -16.97
CA LYS A 9 -8.28 28.77 -16.39
C LYS A 9 -7.92 29.10 -14.94
N ASN A 10 -7.21 28.20 -14.25
CA ASN A 10 -6.96 28.35 -12.82
C ASN A 10 -5.52 27.89 -12.49
N PRO A 11 -4.52 28.78 -12.69
CA PRO A 11 -3.11 28.44 -12.56
C PRO A 11 -2.71 27.88 -11.19
N ASP A 12 -3.40 28.25 -10.11
CA ASP A 12 -3.13 27.73 -8.76
C ASP A 12 -3.32 26.20 -8.65
N LEU A 13 -4.04 25.58 -9.58
CA LEU A 13 -4.18 24.12 -9.64
C LEU A 13 -2.87 23.41 -10.02
N TRP A 14 -1.88 24.11 -10.58
CA TRP A 14 -0.55 23.55 -10.90
C TRP A 14 0.24 23.17 -9.65
N ASP A 15 0.01 23.83 -8.52
CA ASP A 15 0.70 23.53 -7.26
C ASP A 15 0.60 22.06 -6.87
N ARG A 16 -0.54 21.41 -7.17
CA ARG A 16 -0.74 19.98 -6.89
C ARG A 16 0.18 19.09 -7.72
N TYR A 17 0.45 19.48 -8.97
CA TYR A 17 1.36 18.76 -9.87
C TYR A 17 2.81 18.94 -9.41
N PHE A 18 3.19 20.17 -9.05
CA PHE A 18 4.55 20.45 -8.57
C PHE A 18 4.83 19.84 -7.19
N ILE A 19 3.83 19.75 -6.32
CA ILE A 19 3.97 18.98 -5.07
C ILE A 19 4.22 17.50 -5.39
N ARG A 20 3.48 16.91 -6.32
CA ARG A 20 3.69 15.51 -6.72
C ARG A 20 5.10 15.27 -7.28
N GLU A 21 5.59 16.14 -8.14
CA GLU A 21 6.96 16.10 -8.66
C GLU A 21 8.00 16.12 -7.53
N LYS A 22 7.84 17.04 -6.57
CA LYS A 22 8.72 17.15 -5.41
C LYS A 22 8.64 15.92 -4.49
N VAL A 23 7.47 15.31 -4.32
CA VAL A 23 7.31 14.05 -3.58
C VAL A 23 8.12 12.93 -4.25
N ILE A 24 8.00 12.76 -5.57
CA ILE A 24 8.78 11.75 -6.31
C ILE A 24 10.29 12.00 -6.17
N THR A 25 10.71 13.26 -6.26
CA THR A 25 12.11 13.66 -6.07
C THR A 25 12.59 13.34 -4.65
N ALA A 26 11.77 13.62 -3.63
CA ALA A 26 12.08 13.32 -2.23
C ALA A 26 12.22 11.82 -1.99
N ILE A 27 11.32 11.00 -2.56
CA ILE A 27 11.40 9.53 -2.49
C ILE A 27 12.73 9.04 -3.07
N ARG A 28 13.07 9.46 -4.30
CA ARG A 28 14.36 9.09 -4.92
C ARG A 28 15.56 9.51 -4.09
N THR A 29 15.51 10.72 -3.54
CA THR A 29 16.58 11.26 -2.68
C THR A 29 16.72 10.43 -1.40
N PHE A 30 15.61 10.06 -0.77
CA PHE A 30 15.59 9.25 0.45
C PHE A 30 16.26 7.89 0.24
N PHE A 31 15.86 7.16 -0.80
CA PHE A 31 16.42 5.85 -1.12
C PHE A 31 17.85 5.94 -1.64
N GLY A 32 18.16 6.93 -2.48
CA GLY A 32 19.50 7.18 -2.98
C GLY A 32 20.50 7.47 -1.86
N ASN A 33 20.12 8.27 -0.85
CA ASN A 33 20.96 8.53 0.33
C ASN A 33 21.25 7.28 1.17
N GLN A 34 20.42 6.23 1.03
CA GLN A 34 20.60 4.95 1.71
C GLN A 34 21.24 3.88 0.83
N GLY A 35 21.69 4.25 -0.38
CA GLY A 35 22.38 3.35 -1.30
C GLY A 35 21.47 2.34 -1.99
N PHE A 36 20.16 2.59 -2.08
CA PHE A 36 19.27 1.75 -2.88
C PHE A 36 19.44 2.03 -4.38
N HIS A 37 19.27 1.00 -5.19
CA HIS A 37 19.24 1.09 -6.64
C HIS A 37 17.81 1.32 -7.16
N GLU A 38 17.58 2.43 -7.88
CA GLU A 38 16.33 2.61 -8.64
C GLU A 38 16.35 1.68 -9.86
N VAL A 39 15.25 0.95 -10.09
CA VAL A 39 15.14 0.02 -11.22
C VAL A 39 13.84 0.24 -11.99
N GLU A 40 13.91 0.04 -13.31
CA GLU A 40 12.75 0.01 -14.18
C GLU A 40 12.39 -1.44 -14.50
N THR A 41 11.11 -1.77 -14.38
CA THR A 41 10.58 -3.11 -14.64
C THR A 41 9.61 -3.08 -15.82
N PRO A 42 9.43 -4.17 -16.58
CA PRO A 42 8.50 -4.22 -17.69
C PRO A 42 7.06 -3.85 -17.28
N LEU A 43 6.40 -3.03 -18.10
CA LEU A 43 4.98 -2.66 -17.97
C LEU A 43 4.05 -3.53 -18.83
N LEU A 44 4.61 -4.49 -19.55
CA LEU A 44 3.89 -5.47 -20.34
C LEU A 44 4.55 -6.83 -20.12
N THR A 45 3.78 -7.80 -19.63
CA THR A 45 4.28 -9.13 -19.26
C THR A 45 3.53 -10.23 -19.99
N GLY A 46 4.21 -11.33 -20.32
CA GLY A 46 3.60 -12.53 -20.90
C GLY A 46 2.98 -13.48 -19.86
N SER A 47 3.19 -13.23 -18.58
CA SER A 47 2.66 -14.03 -17.47
C SER A 47 1.71 -13.22 -16.60
N LEU A 48 0.68 -13.87 -16.07
CA LEU A 48 -0.17 -13.30 -15.04
C LEU A 48 0.64 -13.01 -13.76
N PRO A 49 0.36 -11.93 -13.03
CA PRO A 49 0.90 -11.71 -11.69
C PRO A 49 0.36 -12.77 -10.72
N PRO A 50 1.10 -13.10 -9.65
CA PRO A 50 0.71 -14.09 -8.65
C PRO A 50 -0.33 -13.56 -7.64
N GLU A 51 -1.24 -12.69 -8.09
CA GLU A 51 -2.27 -12.05 -7.27
C GLU A 51 -3.65 -12.57 -7.66
N SER A 52 -4.33 -13.29 -6.77
CA SER A 52 -5.62 -13.94 -7.06
C SER A 52 -6.82 -12.99 -7.03
N TYR A 53 -6.68 -11.83 -6.38
CA TYR A 53 -7.80 -10.92 -6.06
C TYR A 53 -7.80 -9.63 -6.87
N VAL A 54 -6.85 -9.49 -7.79
CA VAL A 54 -6.69 -8.29 -8.60
C VAL A 54 -6.90 -8.64 -10.06
N ASP A 55 -7.98 -8.13 -10.64
CA ASP A 55 -8.23 -8.30 -12.05
C ASP A 55 -7.20 -7.53 -12.87
N VAL A 56 -6.60 -8.21 -13.84
CA VAL A 56 -5.56 -7.63 -14.68
C VAL A 56 -6.14 -7.09 -15.98
N PHE A 57 -5.50 -6.06 -16.52
CA PHE A 57 -5.74 -5.69 -17.92
C PHE A 57 -5.02 -6.69 -18.82
N GLU A 58 -5.77 -7.31 -19.72
CA GLU A 58 -5.24 -8.18 -20.76
C GLU A 58 -5.19 -7.44 -22.10
N THR A 59 -4.13 -7.68 -22.86
CA THR A 59 -3.96 -7.20 -24.22
C THR A 59 -3.30 -8.29 -25.09
N THR A 60 -3.15 -8.00 -26.38
CA THR A 60 -2.52 -8.93 -27.33
C THR A 60 -1.23 -8.32 -27.89
N LEU A 61 -0.12 -9.00 -27.68
CA LEU A 61 1.16 -8.67 -28.30
C LEU A 61 1.28 -9.41 -29.63
N LEU A 62 1.54 -8.66 -30.71
CA LEU A 62 1.76 -9.21 -32.04
C LEU A 62 3.26 -9.27 -32.34
N ASP A 63 3.74 -10.42 -32.83
CA ASP A 63 5.09 -10.50 -33.37
C ASP A 63 5.19 -9.86 -34.78
N ARG A 64 6.39 -9.86 -35.37
CA ARG A 64 6.65 -9.32 -36.72
C ARG A 64 5.82 -10.00 -37.83
N HIS A 65 5.31 -11.21 -37.60
CA HIS A 65 4.46 -11.97 -38.51
C HIS A 65 2.97 -11.83 -38.17
N ARG A 66 2.60 -10.88 -37.28
CA ARG A 66 1.23 -10.68 -36.78
C ARG A 66 0.68 -11.87 -35.98
N LYS A 67 1.54 -12.77 -35.48
CA LYS A 67 1.09 -13.87 -34.63
C LYS A 67 0.77 -13.33 -33.22
N PRO A 68 -0.42 -13.61 -32.67
CA PRO A 68 -0.81 -13.09 -31.37
C PRO A 68 -0.24 -13.91 -30.21
N THR A 69 0.11 -13.19 -29.14
CA THR A 69 0.43 -13.75 -27.81
C THR A 69 -0.29 -12.92 -26.76
N ARG A 70 -0.78 -13.57 -25.69
CA ARG A 70 -1.42 -12.87 -24.58
C ARG A 70 -0.35 -12.05 -23.84
N ALA A 71 -0.73 -10.84 -23.46
CA ALA A 71 0.10 -9.98 -22.65
C ALA A 71 -0.77 -9.25 -21.62
N PHE A 72 -0.17 -8.88 -20.50
CA PHE A 72 -0.87 -8.30 -19.36
C PHE A 72 -0.15 -7.05 -18.88
N LEU A 73 -0.92 -6.08 -18.40
CA LEU A 73 -0.36 -4.97 -17.64
C LEU A 73 -0.22 -5.41 -16.18
N PRO A 74 0.96 -5.27 -15.56
CA PRO A 74 1.18 -5.74 -14.21
C PRO A 74 0.45 -4.88 -13.16
N THR A 75 0.04 -5.53 -12.08
CA THR A 75 -0.59 -4.92 -10.91
C THR A 75 0.44 -4.34 -9.93
N SER A 76 1.69 -4.78 -10.03
CA SER A 76 2.83 -4.41 -9.19
C SER A 76 4.17 -4.74 -9.88
N PRO A 77 5.28 -4.01 -9.63
CA PRO A 77 6.61 -4.42 -10.09
C PRO A 77 7.20 -5.60 -9.31
N GLU A 78 6.56 -6.01 -8.21
CA GLU A 78 6.95 -7.09 -7.28
C GLU A 78 7.63 -8.31 -7.93
N PRO A 79 7.06 -8.99 -8.94
CA PRO A 79 7.67 -10.22 -9.46
C PRO A 79 9.01 -9.98 -10.15
N PHE A 80 9.23 -8.78 -10.68
CA PHE A 80 10.48 -8.41 -11.34
C PHE A 80 11.54 -7.98 -10.31
N LEU A 81 11.15 -7.23 -9.29
CA LEU A 81 12.05 -6.85 -8.20
C LEU A 81 12.59 -8.09 -7.48
N LYS A 82 11.73 -9.07 -7.18
CA LYS A 82 12.15 -10.35 -6.59
C LYS A 82 13.18 -11.10 -7.43
N LYS A 83 13.03 -11.10 -8.76
CA LYS A 83 14.04 -11.70 -9.67
C LYS A 83 15.38 -10.98 -9.61
N LEU A 84 15.37 -9.65 -9.50
CA LEU A 84 16.60 -8.86 -9.34
C LEU A 84 17.28 -9.10 -7.99
N LEU A 85 16.51 -9.29 -6.92
CA LEU A 85 17.04 -9.68 -5.61
C LEU A 85 17.73 -11.04 -5.67
N VAL A 86 17.11 -12.03 -6.31
CA VAL A 86 17.72 -13.36 -6.54
C VAL A 86 19.00 -13.24 -7.37
N ALA A 87 19.04 -12.30 -8.34
CA ALA A 87 20.23 -12.01 -9.12
C ALA A 87 21.33 -11.25 -8.35
N GLY A 88 21.05 -10.78 -7.13
CA GLY A 88 22.03 -10.14 -6.25
C GLY A 88 22.13 -8.62 -6.38
N ILE A 89 21.08 -7.91 -6.83
CA ILE A 89 21.10 -6.44 -6.95
C ILE A 89 21.33 -5.71 -5.61
N GLY A 90 21.00 -6.35 -4.48
CA GLY A 90 21.02 -5.71 -3.17
C GLY A 90 19.74 -4.92 -2.90
N ASN A 91 19.84 -3.81 -2.17
CA ASN A 91 18.68 -2.97 -1.87
C ASN A 91 18.23 -2.23 -3.14
N CYS A 92 16.95 -2.32 -3.50
CA CYS A 92 16.41 -1.70 -4.70
C CYS A 92 15.00 -1.14 -4.51
N PHE A 93 14.60 -0.21 -5.36
CA PHE A 93 13.24 0.33 -5.39
C PHE A 93 12.80 0.67 -6.81
N SER A 94 11.50 0.75 -7.03
CA SER A 94 10.89 1.17 -8.29
C SER A 94 9.76 2.16 -8.02
N ILE A 95 9.69 3.22 -8.82
CA ILE A 95 8.54 4.12 -8.89
C ILE A 95 7.95 3.96 -10.28
N THR A 96 6.84 3.24 -10.40
CA THR A 96 6.31 2.86 -11.71
C THR A 96 4.78 2.92 -11.77
N LYS A 97 4.24 2.66 -12.95
CA LYS A 97 2.79 2.50 -13.16
C LYS A 97 2.36 1.07 -12.90
N SER A 98 1.23 0.95 -12.23
CA SER A 98 0.53 -0.31 -11.96
C SER A 98 -0.92 -0.20 -12.41
N PHE A 99 -1.51 -1.34 -12.77
CA PHE A 99 -2.82 -1.38 -13.41
C PHE A 99 -3.75 -2.41 -12.77
N ARG A 100 -5.02 -2.03 -12.51
CA ARG A 100 -6.05 -2.90 -11.91
C ARG A 100 -7.39 -2.70 -12.63
N ASN A 101 -7.95 -3.77 -13.19
CA ASN A 101 -9.02 -3.74 -14.21
C ASN A 101 -10.45 -3.73 -13.65
N THR A 102 -10.64 -3.93 -12.35
CA THR A 102 -11.95 -3.81 -11.69
C THR A 102 -12.04 -2.68 -10.67
N GLU A 103 -10.94 -1.94 -10.48
CA GLU A 103 -10.97 -0.73 -9.68
C GLU A 103 -11.73 0.38 -10.41
N SER A 104 -12.95 0.63 -9.95
CA SER A 104 -13.78 1.73 -10.45
C SER A 104 -13.12 3.07 -10.15
N GLN A 105 -13.28 4.04 -11.07
CA GLN A 105 -12.85 5.41 -10.80
C GLN A 105 -13.64 5.97 -9.61
N SER A 106 -12.96 6.07 -8.47
CA SER A 106 -13.51 6.60 -7.22
C SER A 106 -12.66 7.78 -6.75
N LYS A 107 -12.95 8.30 -5.55
CA LYS A 107 -12.12 9.38 -4.97
C LYS A 107 -10.71 8.90 -4.62
N THR A 108 -10.52 7.60 -4.42
CA THR A 108 -9.27 6.98 -3.94
C THR A 108 -8.70 5.92 -4.87
N HIS A 109 -9.42 5.52 -5.92
CA HIS A 109 -8.99 4.46 -6.84
C HIS A 109 -9.03 4.95 -8.29
N ASN A 110 -8.01 4.59 -9.05
CA ASN A 110 -7.92 4.82 -10.48
C ASN A 110 -7.27 3.59 -11.14
N PRO A 111 -7.79 3.07 -12.26
CA PRO A 111 -7.29 1.83 -12.87
C PRO A 111 -5.80 1.83 -13.22
N GLU A 112 -5.23 3.02 -13.42
CA GLU A 112 -3.78 3.23 -13.54
C GLU A 112 -3.31 4.13 -12.39
N PHE A 113 -2.37 3.67 -11.58
CA PHE A 113 -1.81 4.47 -10.50
C PHE A 113 -0.29 4.36 -10.46
N THR A 114 0.35 5.19 -9.64
CA THR A 114 1.79 5.11 -9.41
C THR A 114 2.02 4.46 -8.08
N ILE A 115 2.85 3.42 -8.08
CA ILE A 115 3.28 2.71 -6.89
C ILE A 115 4.77 2.98 -6.67
N LEU A 116 5.15 3.06 -5.39
CA LEU A 116 6.53 2.92 -4.93
C LEU A 116 6.63 1.53 -4.30
N GLU A 117 7.57 0.72 -4.76
CA GLU A 117 7.89 -0.56 -4.12
C GLU A 117 9.39 -0.64 -3.88
N TRP A 118 9.82 -1.18 -2.74
CA TRP A 118 11.23 -1.31 -2.39
C TRP A 118 11.50 -2.59 -1.62
N TYR A 119 12.74 -3.06 -1.73
CA TYR A 119 13.25 -4.23 -1.04
C TYR A 119 14.55 -3.91 -0.34
N ARG A 120 14.65 -4.36 0.90
CA ARG A 120 15.85 -4.24 1.73
C ARG A 120 16.34 -5.63 2.12
N VAL A 121 17.53 -6.00 1.66
CA VAL A 121 18.13 -7.30 1.93
C VAL A 121 18.52 -7.40 3.40
N GLY A 122 18.23 -8.54 4.03
CA GLY A 122 18.53 -8.79 5.44
C GLY A 122 17.63 -8.05 6.44
N ALA A 123 16.56 -7.41 5.96
CA ALA A 123 15.60 -6.70 6.79
C ALA A 123 14.38 -7.55 7.15
N THR A 124 13.70 -7.16 8.21
CA THR A 124 12.40 -7.70 8.63
C THR A 124 11.30 -6.68 8.35
N TYR A 125 10.04 -7.12 8.36
CA TYR A 125 8.89 -6.20 8.29
C TYR A 125 8.95 -5.07 9.34
N THR A 126 9.56 -5.27 10.50
CA THR A 126 9.74 -4.20 11.51
C THR A 126 10.77 -3.14 11.12
N ASP A 127 11.78 -3.50 10.33
CA ASP A 127 12.71 -2.54 9.74
C ASP A 127 12.00 -1.74 8.64
N ILE A 128 11.13 -2.40 7.85
CA ILE A 128 10.33 -1.72 6.83
C ILE A 128 9.29 -0.77 7.46
N MET A 129 8.73 -1.11 8.63
CA MET A 129 7.90 -0.15 9.39
C MET A 129 8.69 1.13 9.73
N LYS A 130 9.96 0.99 10.10
CA LYS A 130 10.84 2.14 10.37
C LYS A 130 11.14 2.92 9.08
N ASP A 131 11.37 2.24 7.97
CA ASP A 131 11.51 2.89 6.65
C ASP A 131 10.28 3.76 6.33
N CYS A 132 9.06 3.28 6.58
CA CYS A 132 7.83 4.05 6.36
C CYS A 132 7.77 5.31 7.23
N GLU A 133 8.12 5.20 8.51
CA GLU A 133 8.18 6.33 9.45
C GLU A 133 9.16 7.41 8.97
N GLU A 134 10.37 6.99 8.61
CA GLU A 134 11.43 7.88 8.16
C GLU A 134 11.14 8.50 6.80
N LEU A 135 10.58 7.73 5.86
CA LEU A 135 10.24 8.18 4.52
C LEU A 135 9.20 9.30 4.55
N LEU A 136 8.09 9.13 5.27
CA LEU A 136 7.04 10.16 5.33
C LEU A 136 7.54 11.44 6.01
N LEU A 137 8.33 11.31 7.09
CA LEU A 137 8.93 12.46 7.74
C LEU A 137 9.92 13.17 6.80
N PHE A 138 10.72 12.41 6.04
CA PHE A 138 11.65 12.96 5.05
C PHE A 138 10.93 13.71 3.94
N ILE A 139 9.88 13.12 3.35
CA ILE A 139 9.07 13.76 2.31
C ILE A 139 8.46 15.07 2.82
N ASN A 140 7.84 15.07 4.01
CA ASN A 140 7.24 16.28 4.58
C ASN A 140 8.30 17.36 4.81
N THR A 141 9.45 16.98 5.38
CA THR A 141 10.59 17.88 5.58
C THR A 141 11.11 18.47 4.27
N TYR A 142 11.26 17.64 3.23
CA TYR A 142 11.73 18.05 1.92
C TYR A 142 10.78 19.07 1.28
N LEU A 143 9.47 18.81 1.32
CA LEU A 143 8.45 19.70 0.79
C LEU A 143 8.44 21.05 1.51
N LEU A 144 8.52 21.04 2.83
CA LEU A 144 8.49 22.24 3.65
C LEU A 144 9.73 23.11 3.46
N ARG A 145 10.92 22.50 3.43
CA ARG A 145 12.17 23.23 3.12
C ARG A 145 12.17 23.83 1.72
N SER A 146 11.52 23.18 0.75
CA SER A 146 11.40 23.71 -0.61
C SER A 146 10.46 24.92 -0.74
N LYS A 147 9.69 25.26 0.31
CA LYS A 147 8.71 26.36 0.33
C LYS A 147 9.10 27.50 1.28
N ALA A 148 9.93 27.23 2.28
CA ALA A 148 10.17 28.19 3.34
C ALA A 148 11.21 29.26 2.97
N ALA A 149 10.83 30.52 3.18
CA ALA A 149 11.79 31.57 3.50
C ALA A 149 12.30 31.35 4.94
N LYS A 150 13.57 31.70 5.21
CA LYS A 150 14.31 31.49 6.47
C LYS A 150 13.41 31.48 7.74
N GLY A 151 13.41 30.39 8.51
CA GLY A 151 12.67 30.27 9.78
C GLY A 151 12.62 28.85 10.33
N VAL A 152 12.10 28.69 11.55
CA VAL A 152 11.80 27.37 12.16
C VAL A 152 10.54 26.81 11.51
N ILE A 153 10.64 25.62 10.91
CA ILE A 153 9.52 24.97 10.23
C ILE A 153 9.13 23.73 11.02
N ASP A 154 7.85 23.60 11.38
CA ASP A 154 7.32 22.36 11.93
C ASP A 154 7.26 21.29 10.84
N THR A 155 8.25 20.40 10.86
CA THR A 155 8.40 19.29 9.91
C THR A 155 7.62 18.05 10.30
N LYS A 156 7.07 18.01 11.52
CA LYS A 156 6.41 16.83 12.09
C LYS A 156 4.90 16.87 11.93
N THR A 157 4.33 17.97 11.47
CA THR A 157 2.88 18.09 11.24
C THR A 157 2.57 18.11 9.75
N LEU A 158 1.63 17.27 9.35
CA LEU A 158 1.00 17.25 8.02
C LEU A 158 -0.42 17.81 8.13
N MET A 159 -0.78 18.71 7.23
CA MET A 159 -2.16 19.17 7.08
C MET A 159 -2.87 18.35 6.01
N TYR A 160 -3.91 17.60 6.39
CA TYR A 160 -4.69 16.77 5.47
C TYR A 160 -6.18 17.05 5.64
N GLN A 161 -6.83 17.57 4.59
CA GLN A 161 -8.27 17.92 4.60
C GLN A 161 -8.71 18.76 5.82
N GLY A 162 -7.87 19.73 6.22
CA GLY A 162 -8.14 20.58 7.39
C GLY A 162 -7.77 19.96 8.74
N LYS A 163 -7.37 18.69 8.79
CA LYS A 163 -6.90 18.01 9.99
C LYS A 163 -5.39 18.09 10.13
N LYS A 164 -4.92 18.17 11.38
CA LYS A 164 -3.50 18.07 11.74
C LYS A 164 -3.17 16.61 12.00
N VAL A 165 -2.18 16.08 11.28
CA VAL A 165 -1.64 14.73 11.48
C VAL A 165 -0.19 14.86 11.96
N SER A 166 0.13 14.27 13.11
CA SER A 166 1.51 14.19 13.60
C SER A 166 2.24 13.02 12.96
N LEU A 167 3.29 13.29 12.20
CA LEU A 167 4.22 12.31 11.65
C LEU A 167 5.32 11.91 12.65
N SER A 168 5.25 12.38 13.90
CA SER A 168 6.27 12.09 14.90
C SER A 168 6.33 10.61 15.26
N SER A 169 7.51 10.02 15.13
CA SER A 169 7.81 8.69 15.65
C SER A 169 7.74 8.62 17.19
N PRO A 170 7.49 7.44 17.78
CA PRO A 170 7.06 6.22 17.07
C PRO A 170 5.59 6.34 16.64
N TRP A 171 5.22 5.73 15.51
CA TRP A 171 3.81 5.63 15.10
C TRP A 171 3.01 4.70 16.02
N GLU A 172 1.68 4.83 16.01
CA GLU A 172 0.83 3.83 16.68
C GLU A 172 1.02 2.48 15.99
N ARG A 173 1.20 1.41 16.76
CA ARG A 173 1.33 0.05 16.23
C ARG A 173 0.37 -0.87 16.97
N MET A 174 -0.44 -1.63 16.23
CA MET A 174 -1.34 -2.63 16.80
C MET A 174 -1.40 -3.86 15.92
N THR A 175 -1.56 -5.05 16.51
CA THR A 175 -1.85 -6.24 15.72
C THR A 175 -3.25 -6.15 15.11
N ILE A 176 -3.50 -6.85 14.01
CA ILE A 176 -4.83 -6.94 13.42
C ILE A 176 -5.86 -7.51 14.41
N THR A 177 -5.46 -8.48 15.25
CA THR A 177 -6.31 -9.01 16.32
C THR A 177 -6.67 -7.93 17.34
N GLN A 178 -5.71 -7.10 17.75
CA GLN A 178 -5.98 -5.98 18.65
C GLN A 178 -6.93 -4.96 18.00
N ALA A 179 -6.78 -4.69 16.70
CA ALA A 179 -7.65 -3.79 15.96
C ALA A 179 -9.10 -4.31 15.92
N PHE A 180 -9.31 -5.58 15.56
CA PHE A 180 -10.62 -6.23 15.57
C PHE A 180 -11.24 -6.27 16.97
N LYS A 181 -10.45 -6.58 18.00
CA LYS A 181 -10.94 -6.58 19.38
C LYS A 181 -11.36 -5.18 19.84
N LYS A 182 -10.58 -4.16 19.50
CA LYS A 182 -10.81 -2.77 19.92
C LYS A 182 -12.04 -2.18 19.23
N TYR A 183 -12.11 -2.29 17.90
CA TYR A 183 -13.10 -1.57 17.09
C TYR A 183 -14.30 -2.44 16.69
N ALA A 184 -14.06 -3.67 16.21
CA ALA A 184 -15.13 -4.59 15.83
C ALA A 184 -15.68 -5.44 16.98
N LYS A 185 -15.13 -5.31 18.20
CA LYS A 185 -15.51 -6.14 19.37
C LYS A 185 -15.46 -7.65 19.09
N LEU A 186 -14.54 -8.07 18.22
CA LEU A 186 -14.40 -9.43 17.73
C LEU A 186 -13.02 -9.98 18.09
N ASN A 187 -12.96 -11.14 18.73
CA ASN A 187 -11.68 -11.80 19.00
C ASN A 187 -11.22 -12.64 17.80
N LEU A 188 -10.42 -12.04 16.93
CA LEU A 188 -10.02 -12.63 15.65
C LEU A 188 -9.23 -13.93 15.81
N GLU A 189 -8.49 -14.11 16.91
CA GLU A 189 -7.72 -15.34 17.20
C GLU A 189 -8.57 -16.62 17.20
N PHE A 190 -9.86 -16.50 17.58
CA PHE A 190 -10.81 -17.61 17.59
C PHE A 190 -11.68 -17.68 16.32
N ALA A 191 -11.53 -16.70 15.43
CA ALA A 191 -12.36 -16.52 14.25
C ALA A 191 -11.53 -16.59 12.96
N LEU A 192 -10.46 -17.39 12.93
CA LEU A 192 -9.58 -17.59 11.76
C LEU A 192 -10.13 -18.62 10.75
N THR A 193 -11.32 -19.18 10.98
CA THR A 193 -11.97 -20.13 10.09
C THR A 193 -13.40 -19.69 9.76
N GLU A 194 -13.92 -20.11 8.61
CA GLU A 194 -15.27 -19.76 8.15
C GLU A 194 -16.33 -20.15 9.18
N GLU A 195 -16.23 -21.36 9.71
CA GLU A 195 -17.13 -21.90 10.75
C GLU A 195 -17.25 -21.00 11.98
N LYS A 196 -16.22 -20.19 12.26
CA LYS A 196 -16.16 -19.30 13.42
C LYS A 196 -16.53 -17.86 13.07
N LEU A 197 -16.07 -17.36 11.92
CA LEU A 197 -16.28 -15.96 11.54
C LEU A 197 -17.69 -15.69 11.01
N LEU A 198 -18.22 -16.56 10.15
CA LEU A 198 -19.52 -16.35 9.49
C LEU A 198 -20.68 -16.21 10.48
N PRO A 199 -20.80 -17.02 11.55
CA PRO A 199 -21.85 -16.83 12.55
C PRO A 199 -21.77 -15.46 13.24
N ILE A 200 -20.57 -15.01 13.58
CA ILE A 200 -20.34 -13.71 14.24
C ILE A 200 -20.74 -12.56 13.30
N ALA A 201 -20.38 -12.67 12.02
CA ALA A 201 -20.74 -11.68 11.01
C ALA A 201 -22.27 -11.61 10.80
N LYS A 202 -22.97 -12.76 10.78
CA LYS A 202 -24.45 -12.80 10.71
C LYS A 202 -25.09 -12.15 11.94
N GLU A 203 -24.59 -12.43 13.14
CA GLU A 203 -25.10 -11.82 14.38
C GLU A 203 -24.92 -10.30 14.38
N LYS A 204 -23.82 -9.81 13.80
CA LYS A 204 -23.54 -8.39 13.59
C LYS A 204 -24.40 -7.73 12.50
N GLY A 205 -25.14 -8.52 11.71
CA GLY A 205 -26.03 -8.01 10.66
C GLY A 205 -25.39 -7.86 9.28
N TYR A 206 -24.21 -8.45 9.04
CA TYR A 206 -23.62 -8.49 7.69
C TYR A 206 -24.38 -9.47 6.80
N ALA A 207 -24.60 -9.07 5.54
CA ALA A 207 -25.19 -9.94 4.53
C ALA A 207 -24.11 -10.89 4.00
N ILE A 208 -24.24 -12.18 4.34
CA ILE A 208 -23.32 -13.22 3.86
C ILE A 208 -23.97 -13.92 2.67
N GLY A 209 -23.38 -13.74 1.49
CA GLY A 209 -23.74 -14.45 0.29
C GLY A 209 -23.43 -15.95 0.38
N LYS A 210 -24.00 -16.73 -0.54
CA LYS A 210 -23.86 -18.20 -0.53
C LYS A 210 -22.42 -18.66 -0.78
N ASN A 211 -21.62 -17.84 -1.46
CA ASN A 211 -20.25 -18.14 -1.85
C ASN A 211 -19.23 -17.31 -1.06
N ASP A 212 -19.68 -16.53 -0.08
CA ASP A 212 -18.79 -15.67 0.70
C ASP A 212 -17.89 -16.54 1.55
N ASN A 213 -16.59 -16.40 1.33
CA ASN A 213 -15.55 -17.11 2.07
C ASN A 213 -15.11 -16.29 3.29
N TRP A 214 -14.17 -16.85 4.05
CA TRP A 214 -13.63 -16.19 5.23
C TRP A 214 -13.09 -14.78 4.95
N GLU A 215 -12.36 -14.60 3.85
CA GLU A 215 -11.69 -13.33 3.51
C GLU A 215 -12.70 -12.24 3.14
N GLU A 216 -13.74 -12.58 2.37
CA GLU A 216 -14.80 -11.62 2.00
C GLU A 216 -15.52 -11.10 3.26
N VAL A 217 -15.86 -11.99 4.19
CA VAL A 217 -16.49 -11.62 5.46
C VAL A 217 -15.54 -10.82 6.35
N PHE A 218 -14.26 -11.20 6.40
CA PHE A 218 -13.23 -10.45 7.10
C PHE A 218 -13.12 -9.02 6.58
N LEU A 219 -13.03 -8.85 5.25
CA LEU A 219 -12.90 -7.55 4.60
C LEU A 219 -14.14 -6.69 4.85
N GLN A 220 -15.35 -7.26 4.78
CA GLN A 220 -16.57 -6.54 5.11
C GLN A 220 -16.52 -5.96 6.54
N ILE A 221 -16.15 -6.77 7.54
CA ILE A 221 -16.04 -6.29 8.93
C ILE A 221 -14.91 -5.26 9.04
N PHE A 222 -13.77 -5.53 8.43
CA PHE A 222 -12.60 -4.65 8.50
C PHE A 222 -12.90 -3.25 7.95
N LEU A 223 -13.45 -3.17 6.74
CA LEU A 223 -13.75 -1.89 6.06
C LEU A 223 -14.84 -1.08 6.78
N ASN A 224 -15.80 -1.74 7.42
CA ASN A 224 -16.92 -1.05 8.08
C ASN A 224 -16.63 -0.71 9.56
N GLU A 225 -15.93 -1.57 10.29
CA GLU A 225 -15.76 -1.43 11.74
C GLU A 225 -14.32 -1.14 12.19
N VAL A 226 -13.30 -1.38 11.37
CA VAL A 226 -11.89 -1.25 11.79
C VAL A 226 -11.19 -0.09 11.08
N GLU A 227 -11.07 -0.16 9.75
CA GLU A 227 -10.36 0.82 8.91
C GLU A 227 -10.77 2.28 9.19
N PRO A 228 -12.06 2.62 9.39
CA PRO A 228 -12.47 4.00 9.64
C PRO A 228 -11.85 4.61 10.90
N HIS A 229 -11.29 3.81 11.81
CA HIS A 229 -10.68 4.29 13.05
C HIS A 229 -9.14 4.35 13.01
N LEU A 230 -8.51 3.89 11.94
CA LEU A 230 -7.06 3.81 11.83
C LEU A 230 -6.44 5.15 11.40
N GLY A 231 -5.27 5.48 11.93
CA GLY A 231 -4.49 6.63 11.47
C GLY A 231 -5.06 8.00 11.85
N ARG A 232 -5.93 8.10 12.86
CA ARG A 232 -6.62 9.36 13.24
C ARG A 232 -5.69 10.28 14.03
N GLY A 233 -5.32 11.41 13.44
CA GLY A 233 -4.41 12.41 14.02
C GLY A 233 -2.92 12.00 14.08
N LYS A 234 -2.62 10.71 13.90
CA LYS A 234 -1.27 10.15 13.85
C LYS A 234 -1.30 8.86 13.02
N PRO A 235 -0.30 8.55 12.19
CA PRO A 235 -0.29 7.31 11.43
C PRO A 235 -0.33 6.08 12.34
N THR A 236 -1.00 5.03 11.86
CA THR A 236 -1.14 3.76 12.56
C THR A 236 -0.67 2.64 11.66
N ILE A 237 0.17 1.75 12.19
CA ILE A 237 0.58 0.49 11.57
C ILE A 237 -0.25 -0.64 12.17
N VAL A 238 -0.90 -1.40 11.31
CA VAL A 238 -1.59 -2.64 11.68
C VAL A 238 -0.78 -3.82 11.16
N TYR A 239 -0.48 -4.82 12.00
CA TYR A 239 0.45 -5.89 11.64
C TYR A 239 0.04 -7.28 12.14
N ASP A 240 0.79 -8.30 11.72
CA ASP A 240 0.57 -9.72 12.01
C ASP A 240 -0.75 -10.26 11.43
N TYR A 241 -0.96 -10.12 10.12
CA TYR A 241 -2.15 -10.60 9.42
C TYR A 241 -2.26 -12.14 9.42
N PRO A 242 -3.47 -12.73 9.45
CA PRO A 242 -3.65 -14.16 9.25
C PRO A 242 -3.02 -14.63 7.94
N VAL A 243 -2.42 -15.83 7.94
CA VAL A 243 -1.70 -16.37 6.77
C VAL A 243 -2.56 -16.48 5.51
N ILE A 244 -3.88 -16.63 5.67
CA ILE A 244 -4.83 -16.67 4.55
C ILE A 244 -4.82 -15.36 3.74
N LEU A 245 -4.50 -14.22 4.37
CA LEU A 245 -4.39 -12.90 3.73
C LEU A 245 -2.95 -12.54 3.34
N ALA A 246 -2.02 -13.49 3.37
CA ALA A 246 -0.60 -13.20 3.32
C ALA A 246 0.19 -14.25 2.50
N ALA A 247 -0.27 -14.52 1.28
CA ALA A 247 0.25 -15.59 0.41
C ALA A 247 1.76 -15.52 0.12
N LEU A 248 2.32 -14.31 0.09
CA LEU A 248 3.73 -14.06 -0.24
C LEU A 248 4.58 -13.67 0.97
N SER A 249 3.98 -13.67 2.16
CA SER A 249 4.64 -13.29 3.40
C SER A 249 5.14 -14.50 4.16
N LYS A 250 6.29 -14.33 4.79
CA LYS A 250 6.84 -15.26 5.76
C LYS A 250 5.89 -15.46 6.94
N LYS A 251 5.66 -16.72 7.31
CA LYS A 251 4.93 -17.07 8.53
C LYS A 251 5.67 -16.60 9.77
N LYS A 252 4.93 -16.07 10.74
CA LYS A 252 5.48 -15.63 12.02
C LYS A 252 5.96 -16.84 12.82
N LYS A 253 7.22 -16.82 13.27
CA LYS A 253 7.81 -17.96 14.00
C LYS A 253 7.08 -18.30 15.30
N SER A 254 6.58 -17.29 16.02
CA SER A 254 5.91 -17.48 17.32
C SER A 254 4.48 -17.97 17.21
N ASP A 255 3.81 -17.72 16.08
CA ASP A 255 2.45 -18.20 15.79
C ASP A 255 2.30 -18.39 14.28
N PRO A 256 2.44 -19.64 13.76
CA PRO A 256 2.38 -19.94 12.34
C PRO A 256 1.02 -19.69 11.68
N ARG A 257 -0.02 -19.34 12.44
CA ARG A 257 -1.33 -18.90 11.90
C ARG A 257 -1.29 -17.46 11.39
N LEU A 258 -0.26 -16.70 11.76
CA LEU A 258 -0.04 -15.31 11.38
C LEU A 258 1.19 -15.20 10.46
N ALA A 259 1.23 -14.12 9.70
CA ALA A 259 2.32 -13.77 8.80
C ALA A 259 2.97 -12.44 9.22
N GLU A 260 4.26 -12.29 8.95
CA GLU A 260 5.03 -11.06 9.16
C GLU A 260 4.66 -10.02 8.09
N ARG A 261 3.42 -9.51 8.15
CA ARG A 261 2.82 -8.53 7.24
C ARG A 261 2.27 -7.34 8.02
N PHE A 262 2.32 -6.16 7.43
CA PHE A 262 1.66 -4.97 7.95
C PHE A 262 1.10 -4.07 6.85
N GLU A 263 0.16 -3.23 7.24
CA GLU A 263 -0.38 -2.11 6.46
C GLU A 263 -0.25 -0.85 7.32
N PHE A 264 -0.16 0.33 6.70
CA PHE A 264 -0.15 1.59 7.44
C PHE A 264 -1.16 2.59 6.89
N TYR A 265 -1.74 3.33 7.83
CA TYR A 265 -2.92 4.16 7.60
C TYR A 265 -2.70 5.60 8.06
N ILE A 266 -3.22 6.54 7.28
CA ILE A 266 -3.35 7.95 7.68
C ILE A 266 -4.78 8.39 7.41
N GLU A 267 -5.45 8.86 8.46
CA GLU A 267 -6.82 9.37 8.39
C GLU A 267 -7.83 8.39 7.75
N GLY A 268 -7.69 7.10 8.06
CA GLY A 268 -8.55 6.02 7.56
C GLY A 268 -8.31 5.67 6.09
N LEU A 269 -7.17 6.05 5.53
CA LEU A 269 -6.72 5.65 4.20
C LEU A 269 -5.46 4.81 4.32
N GLU A 270 -5.50 3.61 3.75
CA GLU A 270 -4.30 2.79 3.55
C GLU A 270 -3.35 3.50 2.58
N LEU A 271 -2.09 3.64 2.98
CA LEU A 271 -1.06 4.24 2.13
C LEU A 271 -0.01 3.23 1.63
N GLY A 272 -0.04 2.01 2.13
CA GLY A 272 0.76 0.91 1.63
C GLY A 272 0.76 -0.29 2.57
N ASP A 273 1.17 -1.40 2.00
CA ASP A 273 1.41 -2.67 2.65
C ASP A 273 2.88 -3.09 2.52
N ALA A 274 3.33 -3.95 3.43
CA ALA A 274 4.65 -4.55 3.38
C ALA A 274 4.72 -5.81 4.23
N TYR A 275 5.71 -6.66 3.96
CA TYR A 275 5.88 -7.92 4.67
C TYR A 275 7.33 -8.41 4.63
N SER A 276 7.69 -9.31 5.54
CA SER A 276 8.89 -10.12 5.39
C SER A 276 8.64 -11.13 4.27
N GLU A 277 9.51 -11.15 3.28
CA GLU A 277 9.42 -12.07 2.13
C GLU A 277 9.55 -13.54 2.54
N LEU A 278 8.80 -14.39 1.82
CA LEU A 278 8.71 -15.85 2.03
C LEU A 278 10.05 -16.59 1.83
#